data_AF-A0A2R6RPM5-F1
#
_entry.id   AF-A0A2R6RPM5-F1
#
_cell.length_a   1.000
_cell.length_b   1.000
_cell.length_c   1.000
_cell.angle_alpha   90.00
_cell.angle_beta   90.00
_cell.angle_gamma   90.00
#
_symmetry.space_group_name_H-M   'P 1'
#
loop_
_entity.id
_entity.type
_entity.pdbx_description
1 polymer ?
#
loop_
_entity_poly.entity_id
_entity_poly.type
_entity_poly.pdbx_seq_one_letter_code
_entity_poly.pdbx_strand_id
1 'polypeptide(L)'
;MADAASTLIGIIASGLHEIHKIVEIVEDIKDAPENILSLRDNAVELGCLFEQLSRSNVLDFAPIPPGRTTHALVERLSDALHEIQAFVEKVSETRWDGTLHVKKLKWFLAAGRCQNLRENLTSLKSSIIAIVTASTSYVFLAWALFVLRNMTSLQAICTKYH
;
A
#
# COMPACT_ATOMS: atom_id res chain seq x y z
N MET A 1 -4.56 18.23 11.92
CA MET A 1 -3.50 17.60 11.09
C MET A 1 -3.64 16.12 11.29
N ALA A 2 -3.92 15.35 10.23
CA ALA A 2 -3.94 13.89 10.35
C ALA A 2 -2.51 13.41 10.64
N ASP A 3 -2.33 12.50 11.59
CA ASP A 3 -1.04 11.84 11.76
C ASP A 3 -0.75 10.90 10.58
N ALA A 4 0.52 10.55 10.40
CA ALA A 4 0.97 9.74 9.27
C ALA A 4 0.33 8.34 9.26
N ALA A 5 -0.03 7.80 10.44
CA ALA A 5 -0.66 6.50 10.58
C ALA A 5 -2.11 6.52 10.04
N SER A 6 -2.89 7.52 10.44
CA SER A 6 -4.25 7.76 9.95
C SER A 6 -4.29 7.94 8.44
N THR A 7 -3.30 8.66 7.88
CA THR A 7 -3.15 8.84 6.43
C THR A 7 -2.91 7.50 5.73
N LEU A 8 -2.02 6.66 6.27
CA LEU A 8 -1.71 5.35 5.71
C LEU A 8 -2.87 4.37 5.81
N ILE A 9 -3.62 4.38 6.91
CA ILE A 9 -4.86 3.60 7.07
C ILE A 9 -5.85 4.00 5.98
N GLY A 10 -6.02 5.31 5.74
CA GLY A 10 -6.85 5.83 4.66
C GLY A 10 -6.40 5.33 3.28
N ILE A 11 -5.09 5.40 2.98
CA ILE A 11 -4.54 4.93 1.71
C ILE A 11 -4.73 3.43 1.53
N ILE A 12 -4.57 2.62 2.58
CA ILE A 12 -4.78 1.17 2.51
C ILE A 12 -6.25 0.83 2.26
N ALA A 13 -7.17 1.48 2.98
CA ALA A 13 -8.60 1.25 2.80
C ALA A 13 -9.07 1.64 1.39
N SER A 14 -8.65 2.82 0.91
CA SER A 14 -8.95 3.26 -0.45
C SER A 14 -8.25 2.40 -1.51
N GLY A 15 -7.01 1.99 -1.26
CA GLY A 15 -6.26 1.12 -2.17
C GLY A 15 -6.90 -0.27 -2.31
N LEU A 16 -7.38 -0.85 -1.22
CA LEU A 16 -8.10 -2.13 -1.24
C LEU A 16 -9.37 -2.05 -2.10
N HIS A 17 -10.13 -0.96 -1.97
CA HIS A 17 -11.34 -0.73 -2.78
C HIS A 17 -11.03 -0.66 -4.28
N GLU A 18 -10.00 0.10 -4.67
CA GLU A 18 -9.65 0.26 -6.08
C GLU A 18 -9.02 -0.99 -6.69
N ILE A 19 -8.26 -1.75 -5.91
CA ILE A 19 -7.71 -3.05 -6.34
C ILE A 19 -8.83 -4.05 -6.62
N HIS A 20 -9.84 -4.14 -5.74
CA HIS A 20 -10.98 -5.03 -6.00
C HIS A 20 -11.69 -4.66 -7.31
N LYS A 21 -11.89 -3.36 -7.58
CA LYS A 21 -12.46 -2.92 -8.86
C LYS A 21 -11.58 -3.31 -10.05
N ILE A 22 -10.26 -3.20 -9.95
CA ILE A 22 -9.35 -3.65 -11.03
C ILE A 22 -9.53 -5.15 -11.29
N VAL A 23 -9.60 -5.96 -10.24
CA VAL A 23 -9.82 -7.41 -10.38
C VAL A 23 -11.16 -7.68 -11.07
N GLU A 24 -12.26 -7.07 -10.62
CA GLU A 24 -13.58 -7.18 -11.25
C GLU A 24 -13.55 -6.78 -12.74
N ILE A 25 -12.91 -5.65 -13.06
CA ILE A 25 -12.74 -5.17 -14.44
C ILE A 25 -12.01 -6.19 -15.30
N VAL A 26 -10.96 -6.83 -14.79
CA VAL A 26 -10.19 -7.83 -15.54
C VAL A 26 -10.96 -9.14 -15.67
N GLU A 27 -11.71 -9.55 -14.65
CA GLU A 27 -12.55 -10.76 -14.68
C GLU A 27 -13.69 -10.65 -15.71
N ASP A 28 -14.22 -9.45 -15.91
CA ASP A 28 -15.21 -9.17 -16.96
C ASP A 28 -14.63 -9.28 -18.40
N ILE A 29 -13.31 -9.30 -18.56
CA ILE A 29 -12.63 -9.44 -19.87
C ILE A 29 -12.42 -10.93 -20.19
N LYS A 30 -13.33 -11.49 -21.00
CA LYS A 30 -13.12 -12.81 -21.61
C LYS A 30 -11.90 -12.79 -22.55
N ASP A 31 -11.02 -13.79 -22.43
CA ASP A 31 -9.77 -13.92 -23.19
C ASP A 31 -8.82 -12.72 -23.01
N ALA A 32 -8.63 -12.33 -21.75
CA ALA A 32 -7.64 -11.32 -21.38
C ALA A 32 -6.24 -11.74 -21.83
N PRO A 33 -5.50 -10.86 -22.53
CA PRO A 33 -4.10 -11.10 -22.90
C PRO A 33 -3.23 -11.20 -21.64
N GLU A 34 -2.12 -11.93 -21.75
CA GLU A 34 -1.25 -12.30 -20.63
C GLU A 34 -0.76 -11.11 -19.79
N ASN A 35 -0.54 -9.95 -20.43
CA ASN A 35 -0.22 -8.69 -19.74
C ASN A 35 -1.34 -8.23 -18.81
N ILE A 36 -2.61 -8.33 -19.22
CA ILE A 36 -3.77 -7.96 -18.40
C ILE A 36 -4.01 -8.99 -17.29
N LEU A 37 -3.74 -10.27 -17.53
CA LEU A 37 -3.77 -11.31 -16.49
C LEU A 37 -2.67 -11.07 -15.44
N SER A 38 -1.46 -10.71 -15.87
CA SER A 38 -0.37 -10.37 -14.94
C SER A 38 -0.70 -9.14 -14.08
N LEU A 39 -1.48 -8.19 -14.61
CA LEU A 39 -1.96 -7.05 -13.85
C LEU A 39 -2.95 -7.49 -12.76
N ARG A 40 -3.89 -8.38 -13.08
CA ARG A 40 -4.79 -8.97 -12.08
C ARG A 40 -3.99 -9.68 -10.99
N ASP A 41 -3.01 -10.49 -11.34
CA ASP A 41 -2.24 -11.25 -10.35
C ASP A 41 -1.47 -10.30 -9.40
N ASN A 42 -0.88 -9.22 -9.93
CA ASN A 42 -0.26 -8.17 -9.11
C ASN A 42 -1.29 -7.43 -8.23
N ALA A 43 -2.49 -7.14 -8.76
CA ALA A 43 -3.56 -6.50 -8.01
C ALA A 43 -4.05 -7.41 -6.88
N VAL A 44 -4.26 -8.71 -7.12
CA VAL A 44 -4.63 -9.71 -6.11
C VAL A 44 -3.57 -9.79 -5.02
N GLU A 45 -2.29 -9.89 -5.38
CA GLU A 45 -1.21 -9.93 -4.40
C GLU A 45 -1.20 -8.68 -3.51
N LEU A 46 -1.41 -7.51 -4.10
CA LEU A 46 -1.45 -6.24 -3.38
C LEU A 46 -2.71 -6.12 -2.51
N GLY A 47 -3.85 -6.64 -2.96
CA GLY A 47 -5.08 -6.75 -2.18
C GLY A 47 -4.89 -7.64 -0.96
N CYS A 48 -4.26 -8.80 -1.11
CA CYS A 48 -3.90 -9.67 0.01
C CYS A 48 -2.97 -8.97 1.01
N LEU A 49 -1.98 -8.21 0.54
CA LEU A 49 -1.09 -7.44 1.40
C LEU A 49 -1.84 -6.37 2.19
N PHE A 50 -2.75 -5.63 1.54
CA PHE A 50 -3.59 -4.65 2.21
C PHE A 50 -4.54 -5.26 3.23
N GLU A 51 -5.15 -6.39 2.92
CA GLU A 51 -6.01 -7.12 3.84
C GLU A 51 -5.24 -7.66 5.06
N GLN A 52 -4.02 -8.16 4.85
CA GLN A 52 -3.15 -8.54 5.95
C GLN A 52 -2.77 -7.35 6.82
N LEU A 53 -2.45 -6.20 6.21
CA LEU A 53 -2.08 -5.00 6.95
C LEU A 53 -3.24 -4.43 7.75
N SER A 54 -4.44 -4.36 7.18
CA SER A 54 -5.64 -3.90 7.88
C SER A 54 -6.02 -4.82 9.05
N ARG A 55 -5.78 -6.13 8.94
CA ARG A 55 -6.01 -7.09 10.03
C ARG A 55 -4.91 -7.11 11.09
N SER A 56 -3.69 -6.73 10.72
CA SER A 56 -2.51 -6.88 11.59
C SER A 56 -2.46 -5.87 12.75
N ASN A 57 -3.30 -4.83 12.74
CA ASN A 57 -3.24 -3.66 13.64
C ASN A 57 -1.84 -3.03 13.75
N VAL A 58 -0.88 -3.37 12.88
CA VAL A 58 0.50 -2.87 12.93
C VAL A 58 0.52 -1.35 12.84
N LEU A 59 -0.42 -0.78 12.09
CA LEU A 59 -0.56 0.66 11.92
C LEU A 59 -1.23 1.36 13.11
N ASP A 60 -1.96 0.62 13.94
CA ASP A 60 -2.59 1.15 15.16
C ASP A 60 -1.60 1.21 16.34
N PHE A 61 -0.61 0.31 16.35
CA PHE A 61 0.33 0.15 17.46
C PHE A 61 1.76 0.61 17.16
N ALA A 62 2.19 0.62 15.89
CA ALA A 62 3.55 1.04 15.53
C ALA A 62 3.59 2.53 15.19
N PRO A 63 4.21 3.38 16.04
CA PRO A 63 4.42 4.77 15.69
C PRO A 63 5.28 4.84 14.43
N ILE A 64 4.74 5.50 13.41
CA ILE A 64 5.43 5.68 12.15
C ILE A 64 6.55 6.69 12.39
N PRO A 65 7.82 6.31 12.20
CA PRO A 65 8.93 7.19 12.53
C PRO A 65 8.83 8.50 11.71
N PRO A 66 8.74 9.66 12.38
CA PRO A 66 8.67 10.94 11.70
C PRO A 66 10.00 11.21 10.99
N GLY A 67 9.95 11.48 9.68
CA GLY A 67 11.16 11.74 8.89
C GLY A 67 10.87 12.00 7.41
N ARG A 68 11.79 12.70 6.74
CA ARG A 68 11.68 13.00 5.29
C ARG A 68 11.48 11.76 4.44
N THR A 69 12.15 10.66 4.79
CA THR A 69 12.04 9.39 4.06
C THR A 69 10.64 8.80 4.16
N THR A 70 10.05 8.81 5.34
CA THR A 70 8.69 8.29 5.55
C THR A 70 7.64 9.17 4.86
N HIS A 71 7.81 10.49 4.91
CA HIS A 71 6.93 11.42 4.19
C HIS A 71 6.98 11.21 2.68
N ALA A 72 8.18 11.08 2.10
CA ALA A 72 8.33 10.81 0.68
C ALA A 72 7.71 9.45 0.26
N LEU A 73 7.76 8.44 1.13
CA LEU A 73 7.10 7.15 0.88
C LEU A 73 5.57 7.26 0.92
N VAL A 74 5.01 8.02 1.87
CA VAL A 74 3.56 8.27 1.96
C VAL A 74 3.06 9.07 0.76
N GLU A 75 3.81 10.09 0.32
CA GLU A 75 3.50 10.90 -0.86
C GLU A 75 3.49 10.04 -2.13
N ARG A 76 4.54 9.24 -2.35
CA ARG A 76 4.60 8.27 -3.46
C ARG A 76 3.45 7.25 -3.42
N LEU A 77 3.00 6.86 -2.23
CA LEU A 77 1.87 5.96 -2.05
C LEU A 77 0.55 6.62 -2.48
N SER A 78 0.36 7.88 -2.08
CA SER A 78 -0.79 8.69 -2.44
C SER A 78 -0.86 8.94 -3.95
N ASP A 79 0.26 9.30 -4.57
CA ASP A 79 0.34 9.55 -6.01
C ASP A 79 0.01 8.30 -6.82
N ALA A 80 0.61 7.15 -6.46
CA ALA A 80 0.34 5.88 -7.11
C ALA A 80 -1.14 5.46 -6.94
N LEU A 81 -1.74 5.69 -5.77
CA LEU A 81 -3.16 5.45 -5.55
C LEU A 81 -4.05 6.38 -6.40
N HIS A 82 -3.69 7.65 -6.51
CA HIS A 82 -4.44 8.62 -7.31
C HIS A 82 -4.43 8.24 -8.80
N GLU A 83 -3.29 7.79 -9.31
CA GLU A 83 -3.19 7.28 -10.69
C GLU A 83 -4.04 6.01 -10.90
N ILE A 84 -4.08 5.11 -9.92
CA ILE A 84 -4.93 3.92 -9.93
C ILE A 84 -6.42 4.32 -9.94
N GLN A 85 -6.83 5.27 -9.10
CA GLN A 85 -8.21 5.79 -9.07
C GLN A 85 -8.61 6.39 -10.41
N ALA A 86 -7.77 7.27 -10.98
CA ALA A 86 -8.01 7.89 -12.27
C ALA A 86 -8.10 6.86 -13.40
N PHE A 87 -7.38 5.74 -13.29
CA PHE A 87 -7.49 4.62 -14.22
C PHE A 87 -8.86 3.92 -14.08
N VAL A 88 -9.26 3.58 -12.86
CA VAL A 88 -10.53 2.89 -12.58
C VAL A 88 -11.74 3.75 -12.97
N GLU A 89 -11.70 5.04 -12.71
CA GLU A 89 -12.73 6.00 -13.09
C GLU A 89 -12.91 6.06 -14.61
N LYS A 90 -11.81 6.21 -15.36
CA LYS A 90 -11.84 6.21 -16.84
C LYS A 90 -12.36 4.89 -17.42
N VAL A 91 -12.03 3.77 -16.80
CA VAL A 91 -12.56 2.46 -17.20
C VAL A 91 -14.07 2.36 -16.91
N SER A 92 -14.50 2.85 -15.75
CA SER A 92 -15.90 2.83 -15.33
C SER A 92 -16.78 3.74 -16.20
N GLU A 93 -16.30 4.94 -16.55
CA GLU A 93 -16.95 5.83 -17.52
C GLU A 93 -17.11 5.16 -18.89
N THR A 94 -16.08 4.42 -19.33
CA THR A 94 -16.12 3.66 -20.58
C THR A 94 -17.16 2.53 -20.55
N ARG A 95 -17.51 2.01 -19.36
CA ARG A 95 -18.52 0.96 -19.16
C ARG A 95 -19.96 1.51 -19.22
N TRP A 96 -20.18 2.79 -18.94
CA TRP A 96 -21.51 3.40 -18.86
C TRP A 96 -22.20 3.60 -20.23
N ASP A 97 -21.45 3.53 -21.33
CA ASP A 97 -21.96 3.68 -22.71
C ASP A 97 -22.75 2.44 -23.23
N GLY A 98 -23.13 1.53 -22.32
CA GLY A 98 -24.18 0.53 -22.49
C GLY A 98 -23.94 -0.63 -23.46
N THR A 99 -23.13 -0.46 -24.51
CA THR A 99 -23.11 -1.47 -25.59
C THR A 99 -21.82 -1.53 -26.43
N LEU A 100 -20.62 -1.26 -25.91
CA LEU A 100 -19.35 -1.53 -26.61
C LEU A 100 -18.19 -1.40 -25.63
N HIS A 101 -17.25 -2.32 -25.46
CA HIS A 101 -16.99 -3.64 -26.02
C HIS A 101 -15.76 -4.04 -25.20
N VAL A 102 -15.68 -5.26 -24.67
CA VAL A 102 -14.44 -5.80 -24.07
C VAL A 102 -13.19 -5.49 -24.93
N LYS A 103 -13.37 -5.36 -26.25
CA LYS A 103 -12.35 -4.88 -27.21
C LYS A 103 -11.84 -3.46 -26.97
N LYS A 104 -12.69 -2.48 -26.66
CA LYS A 104 -12.29 -1.08 -26.38
C LYS A 104 -11.52 -1.01 -25.07
N LEU A 105 -11.95 -1.77 -24.07
CA LEU A 105 -11.26 -1.92 -22.79
C LEU A 105 -9.90 -2.61 -22.95
N LYS A 106 -9.85 -3.70 -23.73
CA LYS A 106 -8.61 -4.41 -24.09
C LYS A 106 -7.64 -3.51 -24.86
N TRP A 107 -8.15 -2.67 -25.77
CA TRP A 107 -7.34 -1.68 -26.49
C TRP A 107 -6.76 -0.61 -25.57
N PHE A 108 -7.60 -0.07 -24.69
CA PHE A 108 -7.22 0.93 -23.71
C PHE A 108 -6.13 0.41 -22.76
N LEU A 109 -6.25 -0.84 -22.32
CA LEU A 109 -5.25 -1.52 -21.50
C LEU A 109 -3.96 -1.83 -22.27
N ALA A 110 -4.06 -2.22 -23.54
CA ALA A 110 -2.92 -2.61 -24.38
C ALA A 110 -1.99 -1.44 -24.78
N ALA A 111 -2.47 -0.19 -24.75
CA ALA A 111 -1.71 1.00 -25.18
C ALA A 111 -0.63 1.47 -24.18
N GLY A 112 0.15 0.55 -23.59
CA GLY A 112 1.19 0.85 -22.58
C GLY A 112 0.66 1.21 -21.19
N ARG A 113 -0.65 1.43 -21.05
CA ARG A 113 -1.34 1.77 -19.79
C ARG A 113 -1.26 0.65 -18.75
N CYS A 114 -1.35 -0.60 -19.21
CA CYS A 114 -1.21 -1.78 -18.34
C CYS A 114 0.21 -1.89 -17.74
N GLN A 115 1.24 -1.52 -18.51
CA GLN A 115 2.62 -1.46 -18.02
C GLN A 115 2.79 -0.35 -16.96
N ASN A 116 2.28 0.85 -17.22
CA ASN A 116 2.32 1.97 -16.26
C ASN A 116 1.59 1.61 -14.95
N LEU A 117 0.41 1.00 -15.06
CA LEU A 117 -0.36 0.55 -13.90
C LEU A 117 0.38 -0.53 -13.09
N ARG A 118 1.06 -1.46 -13.76
CA ARG A 118 1.89 -2.48 -13.11
C ARG A 118 3.07 -1.86 -12.36
N GLU A 119 3.73 -0.87 -12.94
CA GLU A 119 4.83 -0.13 -12.30
C GLU A 119 4.34 0.62 -11.06
N ASN A 120 3.15 1.25 -11.13
CA ASN A 120 2.52 1.91 -10.00
C ASN A 120 2.17 0.93 -8.87
N LEU A 121 1.56 -0.22 -9.18
CA LEU A 121 1.27 -1.26 -8.19
C LEU A 121 2.56 -1.78 -7.53
N THR A 122 3.63 -1.94 -8.30
CA THR A 122 4.94 -2.38 -7.79
C THR A 122 5.57 -1.32 -6.86
N SER A 123 5.52 -0.04 -7.26
CA SER A 123 5.98 1.09 -6.44
C SER A 123 5.18 1.18 -5.14
N LEU A 124 3.87 0.95 -5.21
CA LEU A 124 2.96 0.97 -4.08
C LEU A 124 3.28 -0.17 -3.09
N LYS A 125 3.43 -1.40 -3.61
CA LYS A 125 3.91 -2.58 -2.85
C LYS A 125 5.23 -2.31 -2.12
N SER A 126 6.23 -1.82 -2.85
CA SER A 126 7.57 -1.58 -2.28
C SER A 126 7.55 -0.51 -1.19
N SER A 127 6.75 0.54 -1.37
CA SER A 127 6.64 1.64 -0.41
C SER A 127 5.97 1.18 0.89
N ILE A 128 4.93 0.36 0.80
CA ILE A 128 4.26 -0.23 1.97
C ILE A 128 5.22 -1.13 2.74
N ILE A 129 5.90 -2.04 2.04
CA ILE A 129 6.86 -2.96 2.68
C ILE A 129 7.94 -2.15 3.39
N ALA A 130 8.47 -1.09 2.77
CA ALA A 130 9.47 -0.22 3.38
C ALA A 130 8.96 0.47 4.64
N ILE A 131 7.73 1.02 4.60
CA ILE A 131 7.11 1.67 5.76
C ILE A 131 6.89 0.67 6.90
N VAL A 132 6.30 -0.50 6.60
CA VAL A 132 6.04 -1.55 7.59
C VAL A 132 7.35 -2.06 8.21
N THR A 133 8.39 -2.25 7.40
CA THR A 133 9.72 -2.66 7.86
C THR A 133 10.37 -1.58 8.73
N ALA A 134 10.25 -0.31 8.35
CA ALA A 134 10.77 0.80 9.13
C ALA A 134 10.05 0.93 10.48
N SER A 135 8.72 0.80 10.49
CA SER A 135 7.91 0.87 11.71
C SER A 135 8.17 -0.29 12.66
N THR A 136 8.27 -1.53 12.15
CA THR A 136 8.61 -2.70 12.98
C THR A 136 10.03 -2.62 13.54
N SER A 137 10.99 -2.16 12.74
CA SER A 137 12.36 -1.90 13.19
C SER A 137 12.42 -0.79 14.25
N TYR A 138 11.63 0.28 14.08
CA TYR A 138 11.55 1.38 15.04
C TYR A 138 10.97 0.93 16.39
N VAL A 139 9.90 0.12 16.38
CA VAL A 139 9.33 -0.47 17.61
C VAL A 139 10.34 -1.36 18.32
N PHE A 140 11.07 -2.19 17.56
CA PHE A 140 12.11 -3.05 18.13
C PHE A 140 13.26 -2.24 18.74
N LEU A 141 13.74 -1.20 18.05
CA LEU A 141 14.81 -0.32 18.54
C LEU A 141 14.36 0.49 19.76
N ALA A 142 13.15 1.04 19.74
CA ALA A 142 12.59 1.79 20.86
C ALA A 142 12.41 0.90 22.10
N TRP A 143 11.95 -0.33 21.92
CA TRP A 143 11.84 -1.31 23.00
C TRP A 143 13.22 -1.72 23.55
N ALA A 144 14.18 -2.03 22.68
CA ALA A 144 15.54 -2.35 23.09
C ALA A 144 16.20 -1.21 23.87
N LEU A 145 16.04 0.03 23.41
CA LEU A 145 16.54 1.23 24.10
C LEU A 145 15.86 1.45 25.46
N PHE A 146 14.55 1.19 25.56
CA PHE A 146 13.81 1.26 26.82
C PHE A 146 14.32 0.22 27.82
N VAL A 147 14.56 -1.01 27.39
CA VAL A 147 15.13 -2.08 28.23
C VAL A 147 16.54 -1.73 28.68
N LEU A 148 17.42 -1.29 27.76
CA LEU A 148 18.78 -0.85 28.06
C LEU A 148 18.80 0.31 29.08
N ARG A 149 17.93 1.31 28.89
CA ARG A 149 17.83 2.46 29.80
C ARG A 149 17.39 2.04 31.21
N ASN A 150 16.41 1.15 31.33
CA ASN A 150 15.97 0.64 32.63
C ASN A 150 17.04 -0.23 33.31
N MET A 151 17.78 -1.03 32.55
CA MET A 151 18.91 -1.81 33.08
C MET A 151 20.02 -0.90 33.62
N THR A 152 20.36 0.19 32.93
CA THR A 152 21.37 1.16 33.42
C THR A 152 20.90 1.93 34.65
N SER A 153 19.61 2.28 34.74
CA SER A 153 19.04 2.91 35.94
C SER A 153 19.05 1.98 37.15
N LEU A 154 18.78 0.68 36.95
CA LEU A 154 18.84 -0.32 38.03
C LEU A 154 20.28 -0.52 38.54
N GLN A 155 21.28 -0.59 37.65
CA GLN A 155 22.69 -0.65 38.07
C GLN A 155 23.14 0.61 38.83
N ALA A 156 22.67 1.79 38.43
CA ALA A 156 22.97 3.05 39.11
C ALA A 156 22.32 3.15 40.51
N ILE A 157 21.18 2.48 40.73
CA ILE A 157 20.54 2.37 42.05
C ILE A 157 21.30 1.36 42.93
N CYS A 158 21.71 0.21 42.39
CA CYS A 158 22.45 -0.79 43.16
C CYS A 158 23.85 -0.33 43.59
N THR A 159 24.53 0.51 42.80
CA THR A 159 25.84 1.07 43.16
C THR A 159 25.77 2.20 44.19
N LYS A 160 24.59 2.78 44.43
CA LYS A 160 24.38 3.84 45.44
C LYS A 160 24.09 3.32 46.86
N TYR A 161 23.81 2.03 47.00
CA TYR A 161 23.44 1.37 48.25
C TYR A 161 24.50 0.37 48.75
N HIS A 162 25.73 0.48 48.25
CA HIS A 162 26.87 -0.34 48.66
C HIS A 162 28.06 0.54 49.05
#